data_AF-A0A842T9Q8-F1
#
_entry.id   AF-A0A842T9Q8-F1
#
_cell.length_a   1.000
_cell.length_b   1.000
_cell.length_c   1.000
_cell.angle_alpha   90.00
_cell.angle_beta   90.00
_cell.angle_gamma   90.00
#
_symmetry.space_group_name_H-M   'P 1'
#
loop_
_entity.id
_entity.type
_entity.pdbx_description
1 polymer ?
#
loop_
_entity_poly.entity_id
_entity_poly.type
_entity_poly.pdbx_seq_one_letter_code
_entity_poly.pdbx_strand_id
1 'polypeptide(L)'
;MTKCFYCKNQIEKIPFRCKYCGMVFCRKHRLPENHKCTFFFQLDESYKIRYQDTLEYMKKNLSVADIYHHFTTKEYTEAQTLELLQHFIEQNDDPEIRIYSLEALKLLDLDRDKVFTILEESVLSDADPNVQKIGINILKEIFPKKSKNILKWIEDR
;
A
#
# COMPACT_ATOMS: atom_id res chain seq x y z
N MET A 1 4.08 10.69 -40.96
CA MET A 1 3.61 11.18 -39.64
C MET A 1 3.33 9.98 -38.75
N THR A 2 3.85 9.98 -37.53
CA THR A 2 3.72 8.84 -36.60
C THR A 2 2.44 8.96 -35.79
N LYS A 3 1.67 7.88 -35.67
CA LYS A 3 0.46 7.82 -34.85
C LYS A 3 0.74 7.12 -33.52
N CYS A 4 0.05 7.54 -32.47
CA CYS A 4 0.09 6.86 -31.18
C CYS A 4 -0.50 5.46 -31.31
N PHE A 5 0.20 4.43 -30.86
CA PHE A 5 -0.28 3.04 -30.94
C PHE A 5 -1.57 2.83 -30.12
N TYR A 6 -1.73 3.55 -29.01
CA TYR A 6 -2.90 3.44 -28.13
C TYR A 6 -4.11 4.23 -28.67
N CYS A 7 -4.04 5.57 -28.67
CA CYS A 7 -5.20 6.41 -29.01
C CYS A 7 -5.36 6.73 -30.51
N LYS A 8 -4.49 6.21 -31.38
CA LYS A 8 -4.51 6.38 -32.85
C LYS A 8 -4.39 7.82 -33.39
N ASN A 9 -4.39 8.83 -32.50
CA ASN A 9 -4.14 10.22 -32.87
C ASN A 9 -2.72 10.43 -33.41
N GLN A 10 -2.59 11.40 -34.29
CA GLN A 10 -1.31 11.83 -34.83
C GLN A 10 -0.44 12.44 -33.72
N ILE A 11 0.84 12.07 -33.69
CA ILE A 11 1.78 12.61 -32.71
C ILE A 11 2.33 13.92 -33.28
N GLU A 12 1.88 15.04 -32.71
CA GLU A 12 2.32 16.40 -33.12
C GLU A 12 3.73 16.76 -32.62
N LYS A 13 4.19 16.10 -31.54
CA LYS A 13 5.47 16.35 -30.87
C LYS A 13 6.40 15.14 -30.99
N ILE A 14 7.43 15.09 -30.14
CA ILE A 14 8.38 13.99 -30.08
C ILE A 14 7.64 12.66 -29.75
N PRO A 15 7.81 11.61 -30.57
CA PRO A 15 7.27 10.29 -30.28
C PRO A 15 8.08 9.59 -29.17
N PHE A 16 7.38 8.90 -28.26
CA PHE A 16 8.00 8.12 -27.19
C PHE A 16 7.94 6.64 -27.51
N ARG A 17 9.08 5.95 -27.52
CA ARG A 17 9.13 4.49 -27.63
C ARG A 17 9.14 3.88 -26.25
N CYS A 18 8.19 2.99 -25.97
CA CYS A 18 8.16 2.25 -24.71
C CYS A 18 9.33 1.25 -24.66
N LYS A 19 10.09 1.24 -23.56
CA LYS A 19 11.21 0.30 -23.36
C LYS A 19 10.77 -1.15 -23.18
N TYR A 20 9.50 -1.37 -22.81
CA TYR A 20 8.95 -2.69 -22.51
C TYR A 20 8.27 -3.32 -23.74
N CYS A 21 7.21 -2.70 -24.27
CA CYS A 21 6.47 -3.24 -25.42
C CYS A 21 7.02 -2.79 -26.78
N GLY A 22 7.99 -1.88 -26.83
CA GLY A 22 8.62 -1.40 -28.07
C GLY A 22 7.77 -0.49 -28.96
N MET A 23 6.48 -0.33 -28.67
CA MET A 23 5.54 0.50 -29.45
C MET A 23 5.76 2.01 -29.22
N VAL A 24 5.21 2.82 -30.12
CA VAL A 24 5.36 4.28 -30.12
C VAL A 24 4.09 5.00 -29.66
N PHE A 25 4.24 5.97 -28.76
CA PHE A 25 3.14 6.65 -28.08
C PHE A 25 3.31 8.18 -28.05
N CYS A 26 2.19 8.90 -27.91
CA CYS A 26 2.19 10.35 -27.67
C CYS A 26 2.51 10.68 -26.20
N ARG A 27 2.75 11.96 -25.88
CA ARG A 27 3.11 12.43 -24.52
C ARG A 27 2.14 11.97 -23.42
N LYS A 28 0.84 11.86 -23.72
CA LYS A 28 -0.19 11.40 -22.77
C LYS A 28 -0.05 9.90 -22.45
N HIS A 29 0.35 9.11 -23.43
CA HIS A 29 0.44 7.66 -23.38
C HIS A 29 1.90 7.17 -23.27
N ARG A 30 2.84 8.05 -22.91
CA ARG A 30 4.29 7.74 -22.89
C ARG A 30 4.67 6.72 -21.82
N LEU A 31 3.89 6.66 -20.73
CA LEU A 31 4.13 5.76 -19.61
C LEU A 31 3.33 4.46 -19.79
N PRO A 32 3.86 3.29 -19.37
CA PRO A 32 3.20 1.99 -19.48
C PRO A 32 1.77 1.92 -18.96
N GLU A 33 1.52 2.55 -17.81
CA GLU A 33 0.22 2.63 -17.14
C GLU A 33 -0.81 3.40 -17.98
N ASN A 34 -0.36 4.36 -18.79
CA ASN A 34 -1.26 5.19 -19.58
C ASN A 34 -1.63 4.55 -20.93
N HIS A 35 -0.95 3.48 -21.37
CA HIS A 35 -1.21 2.88 -22.69
C HIS A 35 -1.56 1.41 -22.66
N LYS A 36 -1.88 0.88 -21.48
CA LYS A 36 -2.16 -0.53 -21.28
C LYS A 36 -1.05 -1.43 -21.86
N CYS A 37 0.16 -1.28 -21.32
CA CYS A 37 1.33 -1.99 -21.82
C CYS A 37 1.12 -3.52 -21.93
N THR A 38 1.50 -4.08 -23.07
CA THR A 38 1.37 -5.50 -23.41
C THR A 38 2.61 -6.32 -23.07
N PHE A 39 3.60 -5.72 -22.41
CA PHE A 39 4.78 -6.44 -21.95
C PHE A 39 4.41 -7.43 -20.84
N PHE A 40 5.02 -8.60 -20.88
CA PHE A 40 4.91 -9.60 -19.83
C PHE A 40 6.26 -9.75 -19.14
N PHE A 41 6.27 -9.58 -17.82
CA PHE A 41 7.37 -10.02 -16.98
C PHE A 41 7.34 -11.53 -16.87
N GLN A 42 8.51 -12.15 -17.00
CA GLN A 42 8.68 -13.58 -16.79
C GLN A 42 9.45 -13.75 -15.48
N LEU A 43 8.76 -14.29 -14.46
CA LEU A 43 9.33 -14.52 -13.13
C LEU A 43 10.05 -15.88 -13.07
N ASP A 44 9.49 -16.87 -13.77
CA ASP A 44 10.08 -18.19 -13.99
C ASP A 44 9.56 -18.79 -15.32
N GLU A 45 9.92 -20.04 -15.63
CA GLU A 45 9.50 -20.72 -16.87
C GLU A 45 7.98 -20.92 -16.97
N SER A 46 7.25 -20.89 -15.86
CA SER A 46 5.82 -21.17 -15.75
C SER A 46 4.93 -19.94 -15.57
N TYR A 47 5.48 -18.82 -15.07
CA TYR A 47 4.70 -17.60 -14.78
C TYR A 47 5.08 -16.40 -15.67
N LYS A 48 4.10 -15.99 -16.49
CA LYS A 48 4.12 -14.73 -17.26
C LYS A 48 3.02 -13.79 -16.76
N ILE A 49 3.41 -12.62 -16.28
CA ILE A 49 2.47 -11.61 -15.75
C ILE A 49 2.58 -10.34 -16.58
N ARG A 50 1.45 -9.81 -17.06
CA ARG A 50 1.43 -8.55 -17.83
C ARG A 50 1.80 -7.37 -16.93
N TYR A 51 2.46 -6.36 -17.48
CA TYR A 51 2.85 -5.14 -16.75
C TYR A 51 1.68 -4.47 -16.00
N GLN A 52 0.49 -4.41 -16.61
CA GLN A 52 -0.68 -3.86 -15.90
C GLN A 52 -1.13 -4.72 -14.73
N ASP A 53 -1.08 -6.04 -14.92
CA ASP A 53 -1.46 -6.99 -13.88
C ASP A 53 -0.42 -6.95 -12.75
N THR A 54 0.85 -6.61 -13.04
CA THR A 54 1.83 -6.33 -11.99
C THR A 54 1.48 -5.09 -11.18
N LEU A 55 0.87 -4.04 -11.76
CA LEU A 55 0.43 -2.87 -10.98
C LEU A 55 -0.75 -3.21 -10.07
N GLU A 56 -1.70 -4.02 -10.55
CA GLU A 56 -2.81 -4.51 -9.73
C GLU A 56 -2.34 -5.55 -8.70
N TYR A 57 -1.38 -6.41 -9.06
CA TYR A 57 -0.76 -7.38 -8.17
C TYR A 57 0.07 -6.71 -7.09
N MET A 58 0.86 -5.69 -7.42
CA MET A 58 1.60 -4.88 -6.44
C MET A 58 0.62 -4.20 -5.48
N LYS A 59 -0.54 -3.73 -5.96
CA LYS A 59 -1.61 -3.24 -5.08
C LYS A 59 -2.25 -4.34 -4.21
N LYS A 60 -2.26 -5.60 -4.66
CA LYS A 60 -2.84 -6.75 -3.94
C LYS A 60 -1.87 -7.45 -2.99
N ASN A 61 -0.58 -7.40 -3.28
CA ASN A 61 0.52 -7.91 -2.47
C ASN A 61 1.44 -6.75 -2.09
N LEU A 62 0.84 -5.67 -1.61
CA LEU A 62 1.55 -4.50 -1.14
C LEU A 62 2.12 -4.86 0.24
N SER A 63 3.43 -4.93 0.37
CA SER A 63 4.03 -5.09 1.70
C SER A 63 3.95 -3.78 2.47
N VAL A 64 4.10 -3.84 3.79
CA VAL A 64 4.23 -2.65 4.62
C VAL A 64 5.43 -1.79 4.20
N ALA A 65 6.50 -2.41 3.69
CA ALA A 65 7.65 -1.70 3.15
C ALA A 65 7.30 -0.90 1.87
N ASP A 66 6.44 -1.45 1.02
CA ASP A 66 5.95 -0.76 -0.17
C ASP A 66 5.07 0.44 0.20
N ILE A 67 4.21 0.30 1.23
CA ILE A 67 3.42 1.42 1.76
C ILE A 67 4.34 2.55 2.25
N TYR A 68 5.38 2.21 3.02
CA TYR A 68 6.34 3.20 3.51
C TYR A 68 7.04 3.92 2.36
N HIS A 69 7.49 3.17 1.34
CA HIS A 69 8.12 3.75 0.16
C HIS A 69 7.17 4.71 -0.58
N HIS A 70 5.96 4.28 -0.88
CA HIS A 70 5.00 5.08 -1.64
C HIS A 70 4.48 6.31 -0.87
N PHE A 71 4.34 6.23 0.46
CA PHE A 71 4.00 7.40 1.27
C PHE A 71 5.14 8.42 1.32
N THR A 72 6.38 7.95 1.48
CA THR A 72 7.57 8.83 1.52
C THR A 72 7.85 9.47 0.16
N THR A 73 7.57 8.80 -0.95
CA THR A 73 7.63 9.36 -2.32
C THR A 73 6.45 10.27 -2.66
N LYS A 74 5.49 10.47 -1.74
CA LYS A 74 4.25 11.25 -1.91
C LYS A 74 3.31 10.71 -2.99
N GLU A 75 3.40 9.42 -3.30
CA GLU A 75 2.48 8.73 -4.21
C GLU A 75 1.16 8.37 -3.52
N TYR A 76 1.17 8.19 -2.19
CA TYR A 76 -0.04 8.11 -1.37
C TYR A 76 -0.21 9.35 -0.50
N THR A 77 -1.46 9.77 -0.34
CA THR A 77 -1.86 10.71 0.71
C THR A 77 -1.90 10.01 2.06
N GLU A 78 -1.90 10.80 3.12
CA GLU A 78 -2.03 10.32 4.50
C GLU A 78 -3.34 9.52 4.71
N ALA A 79 -4.45 10.02 4.16
CA ALA A 79 -5.75 9.35 4.26
C ALA A 79 -5.74 7.97 3.59
N GLN A 80 -5.14 7.87 2.39
CA GLN A 80 -5.01 6.60 1.68
C GLN A 80 -4.08 5.63 2.40
N THR A 81 -3.03 6.14 3.04
CA THR A 81 -2.09 5.32 3.82
C THR A 81 -2.78 4.72 5.04
N LEU A 82 -3.57 5.52 5.77
CA LEU A 82 -4.36 5.05 6.91
C LEU A 82 -5.41 4.01 6.49
N GLU A 83 -6.13 4.26 5.39
CA GLU A 83 -7.13 3.31 4.86
C GLU A 83 -6.51 1.95 4.51
N LEU A 84 -5.33 1.95 3.87
CA LEU A 84 -4.63 0.72 3.52
C LEU A 84 -4.12 -0.04 4.74
N LEU A 85 -3.49 0.66 5.69
CA LEU A 85 -2.98 0.03 6.93
C LEU A 85 -4.12 -0.54 7.76
N GLN A 86 -5.22 0.21 7.91
CA GLN A 86 -6.42 -0.27 8.59
C GLN A 86 -6.99 -1.53 7.93
N HIS A 87 -7.10 -1.53 6.60
CA HIS A 87 -7.55 -2.72 5.86
C HIS A 87 -6.67 -3.95 6.12
N PHE A 88 -5.34 -3.79 6.14
CA PHE A 88 -4.43 -4.89 6.46
C PHE A 88 -4.57 -5.38 7.90
N ILE A 89 -4.79 -4.50 8.85
CA ILE A 89 -5.01 -4.88 10.25
C ILE A 89 -6.34 -5.62 10.41
N GLU A 90 -7.39 -5.22 9.69
CA GLU A 90 -8.73 -5.80 9.91
C GLU A 90 -9.01 -7.06 9.08
N GLN A 91 -8.48 -7.14 7.86
CA GLN A 91 -8.91 -8.12 6.85
C GLN A 91 -7.86 -9.15 6.49
N ASN A 92 -6.61 -9.00 6.97
CA ASN A 92 -5.54 -9.93 6.62
C ASN A 92 -5.46 -11.09 7.61
N ASP A 93 -5.53 -12.32 7.09
CA ASP A 93 -5.45 -13.54 7.91
C ASP A 93 -4.04 -13.74 8.52
N ASP A 94 -2.99 -13.20 7.91
CA ASP A 94 -1.60 -13.34 8.37
C ASP A 94 -1.28 -12.36 9.52
N PRO A 95 -1.02 -12.85 10.75
CA PRO A 95 -0.71 -12.00 11.89
C PRO A 95 0.59 -11.20 11.72
N GLU A 96 1.56 -11.66 10.92
CA GLU A 96 2.79 -10.90 10.68
C GLU A 96 2.50 -9.62 9.89
N ILE A 97 1.62 -9.69 8.88
CA ILE A 97 1.22 -8.51 8.09
C ILE A 97 0.47 -7.51 8.97
N ARG A 98 -0.40 -7.98 9.87
CA ARG A 98 -1.10 -7.12 10.83
C ARG A 98 -0.12 -6.43 11.76
N ILE A 99 0.85 -7.16 12.32
CA ILE A 99 1.91 -6.61 13.18
C ILE A 99 2.73 -5.55 12.46
N TYR A 100 3.20 -5.84 11.24
CA TYR A 100 3.96 -4.85 10.47
C TYR A 100 3.13 -3.60 10.21
N SER A 101 1.83 -3.75 9.97
CA SER A 101 0.93 -2.62 9.75
C SER A 101 0.76 -1.77 11.01
N LEU A 102 0.70 -2.38 12.20
CA LEU A 102 0.71 -1.64 13.48
C LEU A 102 2.03 -0.88 13.69
N GLU A 103 3.18 -1.50 13.41
CA GLU A 103 4.49 -0.85 13.50
C GLU A 103 4.62 0.31 12.49
N ALA A 104 4.01 0.19 11.30
CA ALA A 104 3.96 1.28 10.33
C ALA A 104 3.19 2.50 10.85
N LEU A 105 2.05 2.28 11.52
CA LEU A 105 1.27 3.36 12.14
C LEU A 105 2.10 4.16 13.16
N LYS A 106 3.03 3.49 13.86
CA LYS A 106 3.95 4.12 14.81
C LYS A 106 5.05 4.94 14.12
N LEU A 107 5.58 4.44 13.00
CA LEU A 107 6.73 5.03 12.31
C LEU A 107 6.38 6.21 11.40
N LEU A 108 5.14 6.26 10.90
CA LEU A 108 4.69 7.24 9.95
C LEU A 108 4.10 8.48 10.63
N ASP A 109 4.34 9.66 10.07
CA ASP A 109 3.75 10.93 10.52
C ASP A 109 2.30 11.03 10.00
N LEU A 110 1.40 10.33 10.70
CA LEU A 110 -0.03 10.23 10.39
C LEU A 110 -0.88 10.90 11.49
N ASP A 111 -2.14 11.17 11.17
CA ASP A 111 -3.14 11.71 12.08
C ASP A 111 -3.23 10.87 13.35
N ARG A 112 -2.80 11.47 14.46
CA ARG A 112 -2.62 10.76 15.72
C ARG A 112 -3.93 10.28 16.33
N ASP A 113 -5.04 10.95 16.07
CA ASP A 113 -6.33 10.53 16.61
C ASP A 113 -6.85 9.31 15.86
N LYS A 114 -6.71 9.26 14.52
CA LYS A 114 -7.02 8.08 13.71
C LYS A 114 -6.12 6.89 14.05
N VAL A 115 -4.81 7.13 14.18
CA VAL A 115 -3.87 6.08 14.60
C VAL A 115 -4.27 5.49 15.95
N PHE A 116 -4.66 6.33 16.92
CA PHE A 116 -5.13 5.85 18.22
C PHE A 116 -6.38 4.97 18.08
N THR A 117 -7.38 5.39 17.30
CA THR A 117 -8.60 4.61 17.07
C THR A 117 -8.29 3.24 16.48
N ILE A 118 -7.47 3.17 15.42
CA ILE A 118 -7.11 1.90 14.77
C ILE A 118 -6.39 0.97 15.76
N LEU A 119 -5.45 1.50 16.55
CA LEU A 119 -4.73 0.71 17.55
C LEU A 119 -5.65 0.21 18.67
N GLU A 120 -6.59 1.05 19.12
CA GLU A 120 -7.57 0.69 20.15
C GLU A 120 -8.48 -0.45 19.66
N GLU A 121 -9.01 -0.34 18.44
CA GLU A 121 -9.85 -1.37 17.81
C GLU A 121 -9.10 -2.68 17.63
N SER A 122 -7.86 -2.63 17.12
CA SER A 122 -7.01 -3.81 16.92
C SER A 122 -6.73 -4.53 18.25
N VAL A 123 -6.32 -3.79 19.29
CA VAL A 123 -6.01 -4.39 20.60
C VAL A 123 -7.24 -5.04 21.24
N LEU A 124 -8.44 -4.48 21.03
CA LEU A 124 -9.68 -4.98 21.61
C LEU A 124 -10.20 -6.25 20.94
N SER A 125 -10.00 -6.37 19.63
CA SER A 125 -10.76 -7.29 18.77
C SER A 125 -9.91 -8.25 17.93
N ASP A 126 -8.59 -8.05 17.80
CA ASP A 126 -7.76 -8.95 17.01
C ASP A 126 -7.79 -10.37 17.60
N ALA A 127 -7.90 -11.38 16.75
CA ALA A 127 -7.97 -12.77 17.17
C ALA A 127 -6.63 -13.31 17.67
N ASP A 128 -5.51 -12.72 17.24
CA ASP A 128 -4.16 -13.18 17.57
C ASP A 128 -3.60 -12.44 18.80
N PRO A 129 -3.27 -13.15 19.89
CA PRO A 129 -2.78 -12.53 21.13
C PRO A 129 -1.44 -11.79 20.97
N ASN A 130 -0.61 -12.17 19.99
CA ASN A 130 0.65 -11.50 19.73
C ASN A 130 0.40 -10.14 19.05
N VAL A 131 -0.54 -10.07 18.10
CA VAL A 131 -0.96 -8.81 17.47
C VAL A 131 -1.49 -7.84 18.54
N GLN A 132 -2.38 -8.31 19.42
CA GLN A 132 -2.89 -7.52 20.56
C GLN A 132 -1.75 -7.01 21.45
N LYS A 133 -0.79 -7.88 21.81
CA LYS A 133 0.36 -7.52 22.65
C LYS A 133 1.22 -6.43 22.01
N ILE A 134 1.49 -6.53 20.71
CA ILE A 134 2.25 -5.50 19.98
C ILE A 134 1.46 -4.18 19.96
N GLY A 135 0.16 -4.21 19.65
CA GLY A 135 -0.69 -3.01 19.70
C GLY A 135 -0.69 -2.33 21.08
N ILE A 136 -0.75 -3.11 22.17
CA ILE A 136 -0.63 -2.61 23.55
C ILE A 136 0.70 -1.90 23.78
N ASN A 137 1.80 -2.49 23.32
CA ASN A 137 3.13 -1.89 23.48
C ASN A 137 3.23 -0.56 22.73
N ILE A 138 2.71 -0.53 21.50
CA ILE A 138 2.66 0.70 20.70
C ILE A 138 1.80 1.76 21.39
N LEU A 139 0.60 1.42 21.86
CA LEU A 139 -0.27 2.34 22.62
C LEU A 139 0.41 2.91 23.88
N LYS A 140 1.20 2.10 24.59
CA LYS A 140 1.97 2.56 25.75
C LYS A 140 3.08 3.54 25.35
N GLU A 141 3.74 3.27 24.23
CA GLU A 141 4.86 4.08 23.75
C GLU A 141 4.41 5.42 23.18
N ILE A 142 3.48 5.43 22.22
CA ILE A 142 3.07 6.65 21.51
C ILE A 142 1.88 7.38 22.15
N PHE A 143 1.10 6.71 23.03
CA PHE A 143 -0.07 7.31 23.70
C PHE A 143 -0.14 7.07 25.24
N PRO A 144 0.94 7.25 26.02
CA PRO A 144 1.05 6.81 27.41
C PRO A 144 -0.03 7.35 28.38
N LYS A 145 -0.65 8.49 28.07
CA LYS A 145 -1.75 9.05 28.86
C LYS A 145 -3.12 8.58 28.35
N LYS A 146 -3.34 8.64 27.04
CA LYS A 146 -4.62 8.33 26.38
C LYS A 146 -4.95 6.83 26.49
N SER A 147 -3.92 5.96 26.47
CA SER A 147 -4.09 4.51 26.55
C SER A 147 -4.40 3.95 27.94
N LYS A 148 -4.30 4.74 29.03
CA LYS A 148 -4.48 4.22 30.39
C LYS A 148 -5.84 3.57 30.64
N ASN A 149 -6.91 4.18 30.14
CA ASN A 149 -8.27 3.71 30.38
C ASN A 149 -8.51 2.36 29.69
N ILE A 150 -8.11 2.26 28.41
CA ILE A 150 -8.27 1.04 27.63
C ILE A 150 -7.40 -0.11 28.17
N LEU A 151 -6.17 0.18 28.58
CA LEU A 151 -5.26 -0.83 29.14
C LEU A 151 -5.78 -1.38 30.47
N LYS A 152 -6.34 -0.51 31.32
CA LYS A 152 -7.01 -0.96 32.55
C LYS A 152 -8.18 -1.90 32.24
N TRP A 153 -9.00 -1.56 31.26
CA TRP A 153 -10.13 -2.41 30.86
C TRP A 153 -9.67 -3.79 30.34
N ILE A 154 -8.55 -3.85 29.62
CA ILE A 154 -7.96 -5.11 29.13
C ILE A 154 -7.41 -5.95 30.29
N GLU A 155 -6.76 -5.33 31.27
CA GLU A 155 -6.22 -6.02 32.45
C GLU A 155 -7.32 -6.57 33.38
N ASP A 156 -8.48 -5.90 33.43
CA ASP A 156 -9.64 -6.29 34.24
C ASP A 156 -10.50 -7.40 33.58
N ARG A 157 -10.17 -7.85 32.37
CA ARG A 157 -10.97 -8.77 31.52
C ARG A 157 -10.40 -10.19 31.46
#